data_AF-A0A9K3LT85-F1
#
_entry.id   AF-A0A9K3LT85-F1
#
_cell.length_a   1.000
_cell.length_b   1.000
_cell.length_c   1.000
_cell.angle_alpha   90.00
_cell.angle_beta   90.00
_cell.angle_gamma   90.00
#
_symmetry.space_group_name_H-M   'P 1'
#
loop_
_entity.id
_entity.type
_entity.pdbx_description
1 polymer ?
#
loop_
_entity_poly.entity_id
_entity_poly.type
_entity_poly.pdbx_seq_one_letter_code
_entity_poly.pdbx_strand_id
1 'polypeptide(L)'
;MDDPFAASLLIDPTAIYTPSPMSQASPFRAPASPMLRDEQENDVSEDEASEDSETDEDDDDDKHATDPPPMQTSKRVTKTSLWVNIPGPDTSMRTMSTFACSPALATAGLINFETKEGQSLYRAAVEKLPSQFSLKNPNVNLLINQLRIRVRREGWGSIVLIHTDKGPINILEHPHLVTLKQVQKHVNRFATTETRSRQNDAMLFGCLVSSLDDHTLTIMSSMRAHEFRNHEDPFSEPHESRVTYFKLLLDRAEYNSQAVVANLQVELSQLHLVIGSQFRHDIPSFHRHVEALLQQLTSRRIPFSHVKSHLIRAYDTVPSQKFTNMIDHLSSTRKFAKMDVFEFMLQAKAKYNELVALGTWNKQDKVIMALQADIASLRQQHTSVPNASNNIPSVSTTTVSQQTKGRNGRKYGADGRPVFKDTQQWRYQPPAKGAVHVQRVNDKDYSWCAKHGYWVIGTDHMTVTCRKKGPDFSFDSTPTASGTSSLSAAVTIAEALPSVSAPQE
;
A
#
# COMPACT_ATOMS: atom_id res chain seq x y z
N MET A 1 -40.53 -3.49 -36.37
CA MET A 1 -40.94 -3.93 -35.03
C MET A 1 -40.67 -5.43 -34.99
N ASP A 2 -39.41 -5.81 -35.20
CA ASP A 2 -38.37 -5.98 -34.15
C ASP A 2 -38.73 -7.26 -33.39
N ASP A 3 -38.02 -8.38 -33.53
CA ASP A 3 -36.60 -8.50 -33.21
C ASP A 3 -35.96 -9.74 -33.89
N PRO A 4 -34.77 -9.64 -34.52
CA PRO A 4 -34.07 -10.75 -35.14
C PRO A 4 -32.74 -11.05 -34.43
N PHE A 5 -32.70 -11.88 -33.39
CA PHE A 5 -31.44 -12.49 -32.90
C PHE A 5 -31.70 -13.83 -32.22
N ALA A 6 -31.90 -14.87 -33.04
CA ALA A 6 -31.81 -16.26 -32.64
C ALA A 6 -30.93 -17.01 -33.65
N ALA A 7 -29.61 -17.00 -33.41
CA ALA A 7 -28.69 -17.94 -34.05
C ALA A 7 -27.37 -18.06 -33.27
N SER A 8 -27.12 -19.28 -32.80
CA SER A 8 -25.83 -19.98 -32.81
C SER A 8 -24.61 -19.35 -32.13
N LEU A 9 -24.16 -19.98 -31.04
CA LEU A 9 -22.75 -20.32 -30.82
C LEU A 9 -22.66 -21.57 -29.93
N LEU A 10 -22.66 -22.73 -30.59
CA LEU A 10 -22.07 -23.97 -30.08
C LEU A 10 -20.55 -23.79 -30.12
N ILE A 11 -19.88 -23.83 -28.98
CA ILE A 11 -18.42 -23.91 -28.91
C ILE A 11 -18.05 -25.31 -28.40
N ASP A 12 -17.37 -26.02 -29.29
CA ASP A 12 -16.78 -27.34 -29.13
C ASP A 12 -15.64 -27.33 -28.09
N PRO A 13 -15.64 -28.19 -27.06
CA PRO A 13 -14.59 -28.24 -26.05
C PRO A 13 -13.37 -29.12 -26.43
N THR A 14 -13.16 -29.45 -27.71
CA THR A 14 -12.04 -30.31 -28.13
C THR A 14 -11.01 -29.61 -29.04
N ALA A 15 -10.37 -28.56 -28.54
CA ALA A 15 -9.12 -28.04 -29.10
C ALA A 15 -7.92 -28.44 -28.21
N ILE A 16 -7.39 -29.61 -28.50
CA ILE A 16 -6.17 -30.20 -27.92
C ILE A 16 -4.97 -29.36 -28.38
N TYR A 17 -4.30 -28.70 -27.44
CA TYR A 17 -2.99 -28.08 -27.67
C TYR A 17 -1.93 -29.19 -27.73
N THR A 18 -1.50 -29.54 -28.93
CA THR A 18 -0.33 -30.39 -29.17
C THR A 18 0.94 -29.56 -29.02
N PRO A 19 1.88 -29.90 -28.12
CA PRO A 19 3.22 -29.34 -28.18
C PRO A 19 4.06 -30.09 -29.23
N SER A 20 4.52 -29.37 -30.25
CA SER A 20 5.55 -29.84 -31.18
C SER A 20 6.90 -30.04 -30.47
N PRO A 21 7.72 -31.02 -30.91
CA PRO A 21 8.88 -31.51 -30.18
C PRO A 21 10.11 -30.60 -30.35
N MET A 22 10.62 -30.05 -29.25
CA MET A 22 11.96 -29.47 -29.24
C MET A 22 13.02 -30.55 -29.05
N SER A 23 13.72 -30.78 -30.16
CA SER A 23 15.13 -31.12 -30.36
C SER A 23 15.97 -31.53 -29.13
N GLN A 24 16.58 -32.70 -29.29
CA GLN A 24 17.57 -33.31 -28.40
C GLN A 24 18.82 -32.44 -28.28
N ALA A 25 19.27 -32.20 -27.05
CA ALA A 25 20.62 -31.74 -26.75
C ALA A 25 21.25 -32.70 -25.72
N SER A 26 22.40 -33.25 -26.11
CA SER A 26 23.23 -34.22 -25.39
C SER A 26 23.72 -33.75 -24.01
N PRO A 27 24.11 -34.69 -23.12
CA PRO A 27 24.46 -34.39 -21.73
C PRO A 27 25.85 -33.78 -21.60
N PHE A 28 25.93 -32.62 -20.94
CA PHE A 28 27.19 -32.04 -20.49
C PHE A 28 27.68 -32.76 -19.22
N ARG A 29 28.88 -33.29 -19.36
CA ARG A 29 29.69 -34.03 -18.40
C ARG A 29 30.11 -33.13 -17.22
N ALA A 30 29.88 -33.61 -16.00
CA ALA A 30 30.39 -32.99 -14.78
C ALA A 30 31.94 -33.05 -14.72
N PRO A 31 32.63 -31.97 -14.32
CA PRO A 31 34.04 -32.04 -13.98
C PRO A 31 34.23 -32.52 -12.53
N ALA A 32 35.13 -33.50 -12.40
CA ALA A 32 35.55 -34.15 -11.17
C ALA A 32 36.24 -33.18 -10.19
N SER A 33 35.97 -33.37 -8.91
CA SER A 33 36.74 -32.82 -7.79
C SER A 33 38.12 -33.49 -7.70
N PRO A 34 39.22 -32.74 -7.50
CA PRO A 34 40.50 -33.33 -7.18
C PRO A 34 40.64 -33.61 -5.68
N MET A 35 41.08 -34.83 -5.38
CA MET A 35 41.60 -35.29 -4.09
C MET A 35 42.95 -34.62 -3.77
N LEU A 36 43.11 -34.19 -2.51
CA LEU A 36 44.38 -34.04 -1.78
C LEU A 36 44.01 -34.42 -0.33
N ARG A 37 44.28 -35.63 0.15
CA ARG A 37 45.54 -36.26 0.61
C ARG A 37 46.10 -35.63 1.89
N ASP A 38 45.90 -36.39 2.97
CA ASP A 38 46.73 -36.65 4.14
C ASP A 38 47.74 -35.59 4.56
N GLU A 39 47.49 -34.96 5.72
CA GLU A 39 48.53 -34.80 6.74
C GLU A 39 47.96 -35.19 8.11
N GLN A 40 48.72 -36.05 8.76
CA GLN A 40 48.48 -36.75 9.99
C GLN A 40 49.54 -36.22 10.95
N GLU A 41 49.16 -35.48 11.97
CA GLU A 41 50.01 -35.24 13.15
C GLU A 41 49.22 -35.54 14.42
N ASN A 42 49.80 -36.49 15.17
CA ASN A 42 49.49 -36.85 16.54
C ASN A 42 50.01 -35.76 17.50
N ASP A 43 49.28 -35.49 18.57
CA ASP A 43 49.81 -35.37 19.94
C ASP A 43 48.61 -35.41 20.91
N VAL A 44 48.40 -36.49 21.68
CA VAL A 44 48.99 -36.82 23.00
C VAL A 44 48.33 -36.04 24.15
N SER A 45 47.54 -36.82 24.90
CA SER A 45 47.20 -36.79 26.34
C SER A 45 47.03 -35.46 27.08
N GLU A 46 45.95 -35.36 27.85
CA GLU A 46 46.04 -35.49 29.32
C GLU A 46 44.66 -35.73 29.95
N ASP A 47 44.67 -36.68 30.88
CA ASP A 47 43.63 -36.99 31.85
C ASP A 47 43.27 -35.76 32.71
N GLU A 48 42.04 -35.71 33.23
CA GLU A 48 41.76 -35.44 34.66
C GLU A 48 40.30 -35.85 34.98
N ALA A 49 40.19 -36.86 35.85
CA ALA A 49 39.09 -37.01 36.80
C ALA A 49 39.14 -35.82 37.79
N SER A 50 38.13 -35.41 38.55
CA SER A 50 37.20 -36.12 39.43
C SER A 50 36.33 -35.07 40.16
N GLU A 51 35.37 -35.54 40.97
CA GLU A 51 34.85 -34.90 42.21
C GLU A 51 33.91 -33.68 42.06
N ASP A 52 32.62 -33.80 42.38
CA ASP A 52 31.98 -33.84 43.73
C ASP A 52 31.64 -32.44 44.25
N SER A 53 30.35 -32.21 44.49
CA SER A 53 29.84 -31.46 45.66
C SER A 53 28.32 -31.57 45.75
N GLU A 54 27.89 -32.43 46.65
CA GLU A 54 26.71 -32.28 47.50
C GLU A 54 26.76 -30.96 48.28
N THR A 55 25.59 -30.56 48.83
CA THR A 55 25.25 -29.59 49.92
C THR A 55 24.03 -28.76 49.48
N ASP A 56 22.97 -28.52 50.24
CA ASP A 56 22.66 -28.83 51.63
C ASP A 56 21.13 -28.95 51.80
N GLU A 57 20.74 -29.88 52.68
CA GLU A 57 19.47 -29.93 53.37
C GLU A 57 19.51 -28.91 54.52
N ASP A 58 18.44 -28.14 54.72
CA ASP A 58 18.18 -27.50 56.02
C ASP A 58 16.71 -27.74 56.38
N ASP A 59 16.57 -28.57 57.41
CA ASP A 59 15.42 -28.78 58.26
C ASP A 59 15.04 -27.49 59.02
N ASP A 60 13.75 -27.31 59.26
CA ASP A 60 13.31 -26.78 60.56
C ASP A 60 11.92 -27.37 60.91
N ASP A 61 11.99 -28.24 61.92
CA ASP A 61 10.90 -28.74 62.75
C ASP A 61 10.08 -27.58 63.35
N ASP A 62 8.75 -27.69 63.38
CA ASP A 62 8.08 -27.39 64.63
C ASP A 62 6.78 -28.19 64.84
N LYS A 63 6.74 -28.83 66.01
CA LYS A 63 5.73 -29.78 66.48
C LYS A 63 4.71 -29.02 67.31
N HIS A 64 3.42 -29.28 67.11
CA HIS A 64 2.49 -29.32 68.24
C HIS A 64 1.30 -30.24 67.98
N ALA A 65 1.33 -31.39 68.66
CA ALA A 65 0.19 -32.26 68.88
C ALA A 65 -0.67 -31.71 70.04
N THR A 66 -1.99 -31.73 69.89
CA THR A 66 -2.94 -31.91 71.01
C THR A 66 -4.15 -32.70 70.52
N ASP A 67 -4.48 -33.73 71.29
CA ASP A 67 -5.56 -34.71 71.11
C ASP A 67 -6.96 -34.17 71.53
N PRO A 68 -8.07 -34.88 71.15
CA PRO A 68 -9.47 -34.40 71.16
C PRO A 68 -10.24 -34.78 72.45
N PRO A 69 -11.49 -34.29 72.73
CA PRO A 69 -12.76 -34.99 72.33
C PRO A 69 -14.04 -34.07 72.38
N PRO A 70 -15.33 -34.53 72.50
CA PRO A 70 -16.03 -35.73 72.00
C PRO A 70 -17.35 -35.46 71.20
N MET A 71 -17.84 -36.55 70.59
CA MET A 71 -19.22 -36.92 70.19
C MET A 71 -20.42 -35.99 70.52
N GLN A 72 -21.33 -35.81 69.54
CA GLN A 72 -22.76 -36.12 69.69
C GLN A 72 -23.52 -36.31 68.35
N THR A 73 -23.88 -37.58 68.11
CA THR A 73 -25.19 -38.13 67.65
C THR A 73 -25.90 -37.70 66.34
N SER A 74 -26.30 -38.75 65.60
CA SER A 74 -27.60 -38.96 64.90
C SER A 74 -27.77 -38.29 63.51
N LYS A 75 -28.20 -38.94 62.42
CA LYS A 75 -29.01 -40.17 62.23
C LYS A 75 -28.62 -40.90 60.93
N ARG A 76 -28.63 -42.22 61.04
CA ARG A 76 -28.56 -43.23 59.98
C ARG A 76 -29.99 -43.58 59.53
N VAL A 77 -30.25 -43.66 58.23
CA VAL A 77 -31.33 -44.50 57.69
C VAL A 77 -30.70 -45.48 56.71
N THR A 78 -30.69 -46.73 57.13
CA THR A 78 -30.24 -47.92 56.39
C THR A 78 -31.29 -48.38 55.39
N LYS A 79 -30.87 -48.84 54.22
CA LYS A 79 -31.60 -49.90 53.51
C LYS A 79 -30.61 -50.99 53.10
N THR A 80 -30.68 -52.07 53.86
CA THR A 80 -29.93 -53.31 53.75
C THR A 80 -30.36 -54.05 52.48
N SER A 81 -29.38 -54.47 51.69
CA SER A 81 -29.54 -55.43 50.59
C SER A 81 -29.57 -56.85 51.15
N LEU A 82 -30.60 -57.61 50.80
CA LEU A 82 -30.66 -59.07 50.95
C LEU A 82 -30.35 -59.68 49.58
N TRP A 83 -29.33 -60.52 49.57
CA TRP A 83 -28.87 -61.28 48.42
C TRP A 83 -29.83 -62.45 48.16
N VAL A 84 -30.37 -62.53 46.94
CA VAL A 84 -30.86 -63.78 46.36
C VAL A 84 -30.13 -63.96 45.03
N ASN A 85 -29.30 -64.99 44.99
CA ASN A 85 -28.41 -65.33 43.89
C ASN A 85 -29.18 -66.24 42.93
N ILE A 86 -29.58 -65.72 41.76
CA ILE A 86 -30.10 -66.52 40.64
C ILE A 86 -29.06 -66.42 39.52
N PRO A 87 -28.39 -67.51 39.12
CA PRO A 87 -27.40 -67.45 38.04
C PRO A 87 -28.12 -67.41 36.68
N GLY A 88 -28.22 -66.21 36.08
CA GLY A 88 -28.48 -66.04 34.65
C GLY A 88 -27.16 -66.01 33.87
N PRO A 89 -27.12 -66.46 32.60
CA PRO A 89 -25.90 -66.49 31.81
C PRO A 89 -25.66 -65.09 31.21
N ASP A 90 -25.15 -64.16 32.01
CA ASP A 90 -24.68 -62.88 31.48
C ASP A 90 -23.17 -62.97 31.21
N THR A 91 -22.85 -63.32 29.96
CA THR A 91 -21.51 -63.14 29.40
C THR A 91 -21.27 -61.64 29.27
N SER A 92 -21.02 -60.96 30.39
CA SER A 92 -20.44 -59.63 30.42
C SER A 92 -19.01 -59.75 29.90
N MET A 93 -18.84 -59.70 28.57
CA MET A 93 -17.56 -59.42 27.96
C MET A 93 -17.07 -58.09 28.55
N ARG A 94 -16.17 -58.17 29.54
CA ARG A 94 -15.31 -57.04 29.91
C ARG A 94 -14.55 -56.65 28.65
N THR A 95 -15.02 -55.64 27.93
CA THR A 95 -14.23 -54.95 26.93
C THR A 95 -12.99 -54.44 27.64
N MET A 96 -11.85 -55.07 27.36
CA MET A 96 -10.56 -54.54 27.80
C MET A 96 -10.46 -53.12 27.28
N SER A 97 -10.30 -52.15 28.18
CA SER A 97 -10.06 -50.76 27.81
C SER A 97 -8.80 -50.72 26.96
N THR A 98 -8.94 -50.49 25.66
CA THR A 98 -7.82 -50.26 24.77
C THR A 98 -7.08 -49.00 25.23
N PHE A 99 -5.77 -49.11 25.39
CA PHE A 99 -4.94 -47.94 25.68
C PHE A 99 -5.09 -46.91 24.56
N ALA A 100 -5.40 -45.67 24.92
CA ALA A 100 -5.55 -44.58 23.97
C ALA A 100 -5.09 -43.26 24.62
N CYS A 101 -4.40 -42.43 23.84
CA CYS A 101 -3.91 -41.12 24.29
C CYS A 101 -5.01 -40.05 24.36
N SER A 102 -6.24 -40.36 23.94
CA SER A 102 -7.41 -39.49 24.11
C SER A 102 -8.72 -40.29 24.08
N PRO A 103 -9.82 -39.77 24.65
CA PRO A 103 -11.13 -40.45 24.62
C PRO A 103 -11.67 -40.70 23.21
N ALA A 104 -11.39 -39.79 22.27
CA ALA A 104 -11.82 -39.93 20.88
C ALA A 104 -11.09 -41.07 20.16
N LEU A 105 -9.84 -41.36 20.54
CA LEU A 105 -9.05 -42.49 20.03
C LEU A 105 -9.44 -43.83 20.67
N ALA A 106 -9.99 -43.81 21.89
CA ALA A 106 -10.53 -45.01 22.54
C ALA A 106 -11.86 -45.48 21.93
N THR A 107 -12.59 -44.57 21.30
CA THR A 107 -13.91 -44.85 20.71
C THR A 107 -13.76 -45.46 19.32
N ALA A 108 -13.87 -46.78 19.22
CA ALA A 108 -13.92 -47.48 17.94
C ALA A 108 -15.29 -47.33 17.25
N GLY A 109 -15.30 -47.08 15.95
CA GLY A 109 -16.53 -47.00 15.15
C GLY A 109 -17.28 -45.67 15.23
N LEU A 110 -18.58 -45.71 14.91
CA LEU A 110 -19.46 -44.54 14.89
C LEU A 110 -19.68 -44.01 16.31
N ILE A 111 -19.66 -42.68 16.46
CA ILE A 111 -20.06 -42.00 17.69
C ILE A 111 -21.58 -42.04 17.78
N ASN A 112 -22.12 -42.53 18.89
CA ASN A 112 -23.53 -42.38 19.18
C ASN A 112 -23.80 -41.01 19.82
N PHE A 113 -24.36 -40.07 19.06
CA PHE A 113 -24.67 -38.72 19.55
C PHE A 113 -25.91 -38.65 20.46
N GLU A 114 -26.64 -39.74 20.65
CA GLU A 114 -27.75 -39.82 21.60
C GLU A 114 -27.26 -40.01 23.05
N THR A 115 -26.04 -40.53 23.25
CA THR A 115 -25.47 -40.72 24.58
C THR A 115 -24.78 -39.45 25.10
N LYS A 116 -24.67 -39.34 26.43
CA LYS A 116 -23.97 -38.21 27.07
C LYS A 116 -22.50 -38.15 26.65
N GLU A 117 -21.85 -39.30 26.49
CA GLU A 117 -20.46 -39.43 26.08
C GLU A 117 -20.28 -38.91 24.65
N GLY A 118 -21.14 -39.34 23.71
CA GLY A 118 -21.07 -38.89 22.33
C GLY A 118 -21.37 -37.39 22.17
N GLN A 119 -22.33 -36.86 22.94
CA GLN A 119 -22.58 -35.42 23.00
C GLN A 119 -21.38 -34.65 23.56
N SER A 120 -20.73 -35.18 24.59
CA SER A 120 -19.53 -34.57 25.18
C SER A 120 -18.37 -34.55 24.19
N LEU A 121 -18.15 -35.66 23.47
CA LEU A 121 -17.15 -35.73 22.40
C LEU A 121 -17.45 -34.71 21.30
N TYR A 122 -18.70 -34.64 20.83
CA TYR A 122 -19.10 -33.67 19.81
C TYR A 122 -18.84 -32.22 20.26
N ARG A 123 -19.25 -31.85 21.48
CA ARG A 123 -19.05 -30.49 22.01
C ARG A 123 -17.56 -30.12 22.09
N ALA A 124 -16.72 -31.03 22.59
CA ALA A 124 -15.27 -30.82 22.65
C ALA A 124 -14.62 -30.74 21.26
N ALA A 125 -15.16 -31.51 20.32
CA ALA A 125 -14.66 -31.61 18.96
C ALA A 125 -14.92 -30.32 18.15
N VAL A 126 -16.10 -29.71 18.28
CA VAL A 126 -16.50 -28.49 17.56
C VAL A 126 -16.07 -27.18 18.23
N GLU A 127 -15.45 -27.25 19.41
CA GLU A 127 -14.96 -26.07 20.12
C GLU A 127 -13.96 -25.29 19.25
N LYS A 128 -13.99 -23.95 19.31
CA LYS A 128 -13.04 -23.10 18.58
C LYS A 128 -11.58 -23.42 18.91
N LEU A 129 -10.69 -23.12 17.96
CA LEU A 129 -9.25 -23.15 18.16
C LEU A 129 -8.81 -21.98 19.07
N PRO A 130 -7.64 -22.07 19.71
CA PRO A 130 -7.17 -21.06 20.65
C PRO A 130 -7.06 -19.64 20.08
N SER A 131 -6.70 -19.50 18.80
CA SER A 131 -6.70 -18.22 18.10
C SER A 131 -7.70 -18.20 16.98
N GLN A 132 -8.39 -17.07 16.83
CA GLN A 132 -9.27 -16.82 15.70
C GLN A 132 -8.46 -16.56 14.42
N PHE A 133 -8.88 -17.16 13.32
CA PHE A 133 -8.25 -16.97 12.01
C PHE A 133 -8.98 -15.89 11.20
N SER A 134 -8.20 -15.03 10.53
CA SER A 134 -8.72 -13.97 9.65
C SER A 134 -8.02 -13.94 8.31
N LEU A 135 -8.80 -13.86 7.22
CA LEU A 135 -8.29 -13.66 5.86
C LEU A 135 -7.72 -12.25 5.63
N LYS A 136 -7.93 -11.29 6.54
CA LYS A 136 -7.30 -9.96 6.47
C LYS A 136 -5.80 -10.04 6.74
N ASN A 137 -5.42 -10.82 7.75
CA ASN A 137 -4.04 -11.03 8.17
C ASN A 137 -3.81 -12.54 8.34
N PRO A 138 -3.74 -13.30 7.24
CA PRO A 138 -3.74 -14.76 7.29
C PRO A 138 -2.47 -15.29 7.95
N ASN A 139 -2.59 -15.89 9.13
CA ASN A 139 -1.52 -16.68 9.75
C ASN A 139 -1.81 -18.17 9.59
N VAL A 140 -1.56 -18.67 8.37
CA VAL A 140 -1.86 -20.06 7.98
C VAL A 140 -1.09 -21.08 8.82
N ASN A 141 0.17 -20.79 9.18
CA ASN A 141 0.98 -21.69 9.98
C ASN A 141 0.41 -21.90 11.40
N LEU A 142 -0.06 -20.81 12.03
CA LEU A 142 -0.69 -20.90 13.34
C LEU A 142 -1.98 -21.73 13.28
N LEU A 143 -2.82 -21.50 12.27
CA LEU A 143 -4.03 -22.28 12.02
C LEU A 143 -3.71 -23.78 11.86
N ILE A 144 -2.75 -24.11 10.98
CA ILE A 144 -2.32 -25.50 10.74
C ILE A 144 -1.80 -26.16 12.01
N ASN A 145 -0.96 -25.46 12.79
CA ASN A 145 -0.37 -26.02 14.01
C ASN A 145 -1.45 -26.30 15.08
N GLN A 146 -2.37 -25.37 15.29
CA GLN A 146 -3.48 -25.56 16.23
C GLN A 146 -4.42 -26.67 15.77
N LEU A 147 -4.74 -26.71 14.47
CA LEU A 147 -5.59 -27.75 13.92
C LEU A 147 -4.92 -29.13 13.99
N ARG A 148 -3.60 -29.23 13.82
CA ARG A 148 -2.85 -30.48 13.97
C ARG A 148 -2.93 -31.05 15.38
N ILE A 149 -2.93 -30.19 16.41
CA ILE A 149 -3.16 -30.62 17.79
C ILE A 149 -4.57 -31.18 17.94
N ARG A 150 -5.58 -30.46 17.42
CA ARG A 150 -6.98 -30.91 17.46
C ARG A 150 -7.20 -32.25 16.73
N VAL A 151 -6.66 -32.37 15.52
CA VAL A 151 -6.79 -33.58 14.68
C VAL A 151 -6.22 -34.82 15.38
N ARG A 152 -5.08 -34.69 16.08
CA ARG A 152 -4.53 -35.78 16.89
C ARG A 152 -5.42 -36.10 18.09
N ARG A 153 -5.92 -35.08 18.79
CA ARG A 153 -6.77 -35.25 19.97
C ARG A 153 -8.09 -35.93 19.64
N GLU A 154 -8.73 -35.55 18.53
CA GLU A 154 -10.06 -36.04 18.13
C GLU A 154 -10.02 -37.25 17.18
N GLY A 155 -8.83 -37.74 16.82
CA GLY A 155 -8.68 -38.91 15.95
C GLY A 155 -9.08 -38.67 14.49
N TRP A 156 -8.87 -37.46 13.96
CA TRP A 156 -9.25 -37.07 12.60
C TRP A 156 -8.18 -37.38 11.55
N GLY A 157 -7.19 -38.22 11.87
CA GLY A 157 -6.06 -38.51 10.97
C GLY A 157 -6.49 -39.03 9.59
N SER A 158 -7.55 -39.83 9.52
CA SER A 158 -8.03 -40.43 8.27
C SER A 158 -8.57 -39.42 7.26
N ILE A 159 -9.21 -38.33 7.73
CA ILE A 159 -9.84 -37.33 6.86
C ILE A 159 -8.85 -36.26 6.36
N VAL A 160 -7.73 -36.05 7.06
CA VAL A 160 -6.68 -35.12 6.64
C VAL A 160 -5.61 -35.79 5.75
N LEU A 161 -5.64 -37.12 5.63
CA LEU A 161 -4.74 -37.91 4.80
C LEU A 161 -5.34 -38.12 3.39
N ILE A 162 -5.11 -37.15 2.52
CA ILE A 162 -5.69 -37.11 1.17
C ILE A 162 -4.99 -38.12 0.28
N HIS A 163 -5.76 -39.01 -0.34
CA HIS A 163 -5.22 -40.03 -1.23
C HIS A 163 -5.11 -39.44 -2.64
N THR A 164 -3.90 -39.30 -3.14
CA THR A 164 -3.60 -38.80 -4.48
C THR A 164 -3.01 -39.91 -5.34
N ASP A 165 -2.88 -39.66 -6.65
CA ASP A 165 -2.27 -40.61 -7.59
C ASP A 165 -0.77 -40.86 -7.28
N LYS A 166 -0.13 -39.97 -6.51
CA LYS A 166 1.25 -40.10 -6.03
C LYS A 166 1.37 -40.72 -4.63
N GLY A 167 0.25 -41.15 -4.05
CA GLY A 167 0.17 -41.69 -2.69
C GLY A 167 -0.57 -40.77 -1.70
N PRO A 168 -0.65 -41.17 -0.43
CA PRO A 168 -1.33 -40.41 0.61
C PRO A 168 -0.50 -39.17 1.02
N ILE A 169 -1.14 -38.00 1.07
CA ILE A 169 -0.54 -36.72 1.46
C ILE A 169 -1.34 -36.14 2.63
N ASN A 170 -0.65 -35.79 3.72
CA ASN A 170 -1.27 -35.08 4.83
C ASN A 170 -1.42 -33.59 4.48
N ILE A 171 -2.65 -33.12 4.35
CA ILE A 171 -2.95 -31.72 3.99
C ILE A 171 -2.43 -30.71 5.04
N LEU A 172 -2.24 -31.14 6.29
CA LEU A 172 -1.69 -30.30 7.35
C LEU A 172 -0.16 -30.16 7.28
N GLU A 173 0.53 -31.03 6.55
CA GLU A 173 1.99 -30.99 6.40
C GLU A 173 2.36 -30.37 5.06
N HIS A 174 1.64 -30.74 4.00
CA HIS A 174 1.94 -30.32 2.63
C HIS A 174 0.68 -29.78 1.92
N PRO A 175 0.11 -28.65 2.40
CA PRO A 175 -1.16 -28.11 1.86
C PRO A 175 -1.08 -27.69 0.38
N HIS A 176 0.11 -27.38 -0.11
CA HIS A 176 0.38 -26.94 -1.49
C HIS A 176 0.53 -28.12 -2.47
N LEU A 177 0.76 -29.35 -1.98
CA LEU A 177 0.89 -30.53 -2.84
C LEU A 177 -0.46 -31.19 -3.14
N VAL A 178 -1.53 -30.71 -2.51
CA VAL A 178 -2.89 -31.23 -2.69
C VAL A 178 -3.73 -30.18 -3.39
N THR A 179 -4.40 -30.56 -4.48
CA THR A 179 -5.36 -29.70 -5.19
C THR A 179 -6.76 -29.83 -4.61
N LEU A 180 -7.60 -28.79 -4.79
CA LEU A 180 -9.00 -28.85 -4.37
C LEU A 180 -9.71 -30.08 -4.94
N LYS A 181 -9.53 -30.38 -6.23
CA LYS A 181 -10.12 -31.56 -6.90
C LYS A 181 -9.72 -32.89 -6.24
N GLN A 182 -8.47 -33.02 -5.79
CA GLN A 182 -8.02 -34.23 -5.09
C GLN A 182 -8.67 -34.38 -3.72
N VAL A 183 -8.84 -33.27 -2.98
CA VAL A 183 -9.60 -33.27 -1.72
C VAL A 183 -11.04 -33.66 -1.97
N GLN A 184 -11.66 -33.10 -3.01
CA GLN A 184 -13.03 -33.42 -3.40
C GLN A 184 -13.21 -34.91 -3.72
N LYS A 185 -12.31 -35.49 -4.52
CA LYS A 185 -12.28 -36.93 -4.82
C LYS A 185 -12.11 -37.78 -3.55
N HIS A 186 -11.28 -37.34 -2.60
CA HIS A 186 -11.07 -38.04 -1.34
C HIS A 186 -12.34 -38.08 -0.49
N VAL A 187 -13.03 -36.94 -0.33
CA VAL A 187 -14.24 -36.81 0.49
C VAL A 187 -15.43 -37.56 -0.11
N ASN A 188 -15.56 -37.59 -1.44
CA ASN A 188 -16.61 -38.36 -2.13
C ASN A 188 -16.63 -39.85 -1.75
N ARG A 189 -15.53 -40.42 -1.24
CA ARG A 189 -15.50 -41.82 -0.78
C ARG A 189 -16.32 -42.07 0.48
N PHE A 190 -16.59 -41.04 1.29
CA PHE A 190 -17.30 -41.19 2.56
C PHE A 190 -18.45 -40.18 2.76
N ALA A 191 -18.61 -39.20 1.87
CA ALA A 191 -19.59 -38.13 2.02
C ALA A 191 -21.04 -38.64 2.15
N THR A 192 -21.39 -39.69 1.42
CA THR A 192 -22.74 -40.27 1.39
C THR A 192 -22.90 -41.48 2.32
N THR A 193 -21.81 -41.96 2.95
CA THR A 193 -21.84 -43.19 3.76
C THR A 193 -21.91 -42.89 5.25
N GLU A 194 -22.56 -43.78 6.02
CA GLU A 194 -22.65 -43.69 7.47
C GLU A 194 -21.34 -44.19 8.11
N THR A 195 -20.29 -43.37 8.02
CA THR A 195 -18.95 -43.72 8.48
C THR A 195 -18.43 -42.77 9.54
N ARG A 196 -17.47 -43.24 10.35
CA ARG A 196 -16.77 -42.41 11.31
C ARG A 196 -16.04 -41.24 10.64
N SER A 197 -15.54 -41.43 9.42
CA SER A 197 -14.93 -40.36 8.62
C SER A 197 -15.92 -39.22 8.33
N ARG A 198 -17.17 -39.52 8.01
CA ARG A 198 -18.22 -38.51 7.82
C ARG A 198 -18.51 -37.72 9.10
N GLN A 199 -18.57 -38.39 10.25
CA GLN A 199 -18.74 -37.70 11.54
C GLN A 199 -17.52 -36.83 11.89
N ASN A 200 -16.31 -37.31 11.63
CA ASN A 200 -15.08 -36.55 11.86
C ASN A 200 -15.01 -35.31 10.94
N ASP A 201 -15.36 -35.46 9.66
CA ASP A 201 -15.48 -34.36 8.71
C ASP A 201 -16.52 -33.35 9.21
N ALA A 202 -17.66 -33.83 9.71
CA ALA A 202 -18.69 -33.03 10.35
C ALA A 202 -18.15 -32.16 11.49
N MET A 203 -17.45 -32.76 12.44
CA MET A 203 -16.91 -32.06 13.61
C MET A 203 -15.77 -31.10 13.23
N LEU A 204 -14.94 -31.44 12.24
CA LEU A 204 -13.89 -30.57 11.72
C LEU A 204 -14.46 -29.24 11.23
N PHE A 205 -15.57 -29.25 10.51
CA PHE A 205 -16.24 -28.01 10.08
C PHE A 205 -16.70 -27.15 11.24
N GLY A 206 -17.39 -27.77 12.21
CA GLY A 206 -17.88 -27.05 13.38
C GLY A 206 -16.74 -26.35 14.12
N CYS A 207 -15.61 -27.04 14.27
CA CYS A 207 -14.38 -26.48 14.81
C CYS A 207 -13.85 -25.32 13.95
N LEU A 208 -13.73 -25.51 12.63
CA LEU A 208 -13.22 -24.48 11.73
C LEU A 208 -14.09 -23.23 11.74
N VAL A 209 -15.40 -23.35 11.48
CA VAL A 209 -16.36 -22.24 11.45
C VAL A 209 -16.35 -21.46 12.78
N SER A 210 -16.32 -22.16 13.91
CA SER A 210 -16.24 -21.52 15.24
C SER A 210 -14.91 -20.80 15.48
N SER A 211 -13.89 -21.06 14.66
CA SER A 211 -12.53 -20.50 14.79
C SER A 211 -12.25 -19.34 13.83
N LEU A 212 -13.20 -18.92 13.00
CA LEU A 212 -13.02 -17.83 12.04
C LEU A 212 -13.58 -16.51 12.58
N ASP A 213 -13.08 -15.39 12.07
CA ASP A 213 -13.69 -14.07 12.27
C ASP A 213 -14.88 -13.85 11.33
N ASP A 214 -15.78 -12.94 11.72
CA ASP A 214 -17.01 -12.64 10.97
C ASP A 214 -16.73 -12.25 9.50
N HIS A 215 -15.61 -11.55 9.28
CA HIS A 215 -15.17 -11.19 7.94
C HIS A 215 -14.83 -12.41 7.09
N THR A 216 -14.04 -13.34 7.64
CA THR A 216 -13.71 -14.58 6.94
C THR A 216 -14.95 -15.44 6.72
N LEU A 217 -15.83 -15.55 7.72
CA LEU A 217 -17.10 -16.26 7.58
C LEU A 217 -17.93 -15.70 6.42
N THR A 218 -18.10 -14.38 6.35
CA THR A 218 -18.84 -13.72 5.27
C THR A 218 -18.26 -14.08 3.89
N ILE A 219 -16.93 -14.05 3.75
CA ILE A 219 -16.26 -14.43 2.50
C ILE A 219 -16.48 -15.92 2.20
N MET A 220 -16.25 -16.79 3.16
CA MET A 220 -16.35 -18.24 2.98
C MET A 220 -17.78 -18.70 2.68
N SER A 221 -18.80 -18.11 3.32
CA SER A 221 -20.21 -18.39 3.06
C SER A 221 -20.66 -18.01 1.65
N SER A 222 -20.00 -17.05 1.00
CA SER A 222 -20.29 -16.71 -0.41
C SER A 222 -19.75 -17.75 -1.40
N MET A 223 -18.84 -18.63 -0.97
CA MET A 223 -18.16 -19.58 -1.84
C MET A 223 -18.80 -20.96 -1.77
N ARG A 224 -19.49 -21.40 -2.82
CA ARG A 224 -20.12 -22.73 -2.88
C ARG A 224 -19.20 -23.88 -3.28
N ALA A 225 -17.90 -23.63 -3.48
CA ALA A 225 -16.96 -24.65 -3.96
C ALA A 225 -16.69 -25.81 -2.97
N HIS A 226 -17.15 -25.66 -1.72
CA HIS A 226 -17.13 -26.71 -0.69
C HIS A 226 -18.43 -27.52 -0.65
N GLU A 227 -19.45 -27.16 -1.43
CA GLU A 227 -20.71 -27.87 -1.57
C GLU A 227 -20.61 -28.93 -2.68
N PHE A 228 -21.12 -30.12 -2.40
CA PHE A 228 -21.16 -31.25 -3.33
C PHE A 228 -22.61 -31.62 -3.56
N ARG A 229 -23.06 -31.66 -4.81
CA ARG A 229 -24.31 -32.36 -5.12
C ARG A 229 -24.01 -33.83 -5.34
N ASN A 230 -24.86 -34.68 -4.79
CA ASN A 230 -24.89 -36.06 -5.24
C ASN A 230 -25.23 -36.06 -6.74
N HIS A 231 -24.40 -36.69 -7.56
CA HIS A 231 -24.68 -36.83 -8.99
C HIS A 231 -25.86 -37.76 -9.26
N GLU A 232 -26.18 -38.65 -8.32
CA GLU A 232 -27.29 -39.60 -8.41
C GLU A 232 -28.64 -39.02 -7.96
N ASP A 233 -28.61 -37.94 -7.15
CA ASP A 233 -29.81 -37.19 -6.76
C ASP A 233 -29.53 -35.68 -6.83
N PRO A 234 -29.79 -35.04 -7.98
CA PRO A 234 -29.60 -33.59 -8.17
C PRO A 234 -30.45 -32.72 -7.24
N PHE A 235 -31.49 -33.27 -6.64
CA PHE A 235 -32.42 -32.59 -5.73
C PHE A 235 -32.08 -32.79 -4.25
N SER A 236 -31.14 -33.69 -3.93
CA SER A 236 -30.59 -33.82 -2.58
C SER A 236 -29.95 -32.51 -2.10
N GLU A 237 -30.08 -32.23 -0.81
CA GLU A 237 -29.37 -31.11 -0.19
C GLU A 237 -27.86 -31.25 -0.48
N PRO A 238 -27.19 -30.17 -0.91
CA PRO A 238 -25.75 -30.22 -1.14
C PRO A 238 -25.04 -30.73 0.11
N HIS A 239 -24.25 -31.79 -0.04
CA HIS A 239 -23.37 -32.24 1.00
C HIS A 239 -22.24 -31.23 1.17
N GLU A 240 -22.18 -30.59 2.33
CA GLU A 240 -21.04 -29.77 2.73
C GLU A 240 -19.83 -30.68 2.98
N SER A 241 -18.79 -30.56 2.17
CA SER A 241 -17.51 -31.21 2.45
C SER A 241 -16.62 -30.30 3.26
N ARG A 242 -16.13 -30.82 4.37
CA ARG A 242 -15.65 -29.99 5.47
C ARG A 242 -14.13 -29.93 5.53
N VAL A 243 -13.44 -30.97 5.06
CA VAL A 243 -12.02 -30.88 4.64
C VAL A 243 -11.86 -30.04 3.36
N THR A 244 -12.83 -30.07 2.43
CA THR A 244 -12.81 -29.18 1.25
C THR A 244 -12.91 -27.70 1.66
N TYR A 245 -13.75 -27.39 2.65
CA TYR A 245 -13.82 -26.05 3.25
C TYR A 245 -12.46 -25.60 3.79
N PHE A 246 -11.73 -26.47 4.50
CA PHE A 246 -10.38 -26.18 4.97
C PHE A 246 -9.41 -25.89 3.81
N LYS A 247 -9.41 -26.72 2.76
CA LYS A 247 -8.56 -26.49 1.58
C LYS A 247 -8.86 -25.16 0.91
N LEU A 248 -10.14 -24.83 0.73
CA LEU A 248 -10.58 -23.55 0.16
C LEU A 248 -10.12 -22.36 1.01
N LEU A 249 -10.18 -22.48 2.34
CA LEU A 249 -9.69 -21.47 3.27
C LEU A 249 -8.18 -21.25 3.10
N LEU A 250 -7.40 -22.32 2.98
CA LEU A 250 -5.95 -22.24 2.73
C LEU A 250 -5.63 -21.59 1.39
N ASP A 251 -6.31 -22.01 0.31
CA ASP A 251 -6.11 -21.46 -1.03
C ASP A 251 -6.44 -19.96 -1.06
N ARG A 252 -7.49 -19.55 -0.35
CA ARG A 252 -7.87 -18.14 -0.24
C ARG A 252 -6.85 -17.33 0.55
N ALA A 253 -6.32 -17.89 1.63
CA ALA A 253 -5.27 -17.27 2.42
C ALA A 253 -3.99 -17.08 1.61
N GLU A 254 -3.62 -18.07 0.79
CA GLU A 254 -2.49 -17.99 -0.13
C GLU A 254 -2.70 -16.92 -1.20
N TYR A 255 -3.87 -16.91 -1.86
CA TYR A 255 -4.20 -15.89 -2.86
C TYR A 255 -4.14 -14.47 -2.28
N ASN A 256 -4.73 -14.26 -1.10
CA ASN A 256 -4.67 -12.96 -0.42
C ASN A 256 -3.21 -12.58 -0.09
N SER A 257 -2.37 -13.55 0.32
CA SER A 257 -0.96 -13.30 0.55
C SER A 257 -0.25 -12.84 -0.72
N GLN A 258 -0.48 -13.51 -1.86
CA GLN A 258 0.11 -13.14 -3.14
C GLN A 258 -0.35 -11.76 -3.63
N ALA A 259 -1.65 -11.44 -3.50
CA ALA A 259 -2.18 -10.13 -3.85
C ALA A 259 -1.60 -9.00 -2.99
N VAL A 260 -1.48 -9.23 -1.67
CA VAL A 260 -0.82 -8.28 -0.77
C VAL A 260 0.63 -8.08 -1.16
N VAL A 261 1.34 -9.15 -1.53
CA VAL A 261 2.74 -9.07 -1.95
C VAL A 261 2.89 -8.29 -3.25
N ALA A 262 2.01 -8.50 -4.22
CA ALA A 262 1.99 -7.70 -5.45
C ALA A 262 1.78 -6.22 -5.13
N ASN A 263 0.85 -5.89 -4.23
CA ASN A 263 0.62 -4.51 -3.79
C ASN A 263 1.85 -3.91 -3.10
N LEU A 264 2.51 -4.65 -2.20
CA LEU A 264 3.73 -4.22 -1.52
C LEU A 264 4.87 -3.97 -2.53
N GLN A 265 4.99 -4.81 -3.56
CA GLN A 265 5.98 -4.62 -4.63
C GLN A 265 5.67 -3.38 -5.48
N VAL A 266 4.41 -3.13 -5.80
CA VAL A 266 3.98 -1.90 -6.50
C VAL A 266 4.33 -0.68 -5.65
N GLU A 267 4.00 -0.70 -4.36
CA GLU A 267 4.30 0.39 -3.43
C GLU A 267 5.81 0.66 -3.32
N LEU A 268 6.63 -0.39 -3.19
CA LEU A 268 8.10 -0.28 -3.24
C LEU A 268 8.60 0.30 -4.58
N SER A 269 7.97 -0.03 -5.70
CA SER A 269 8.37 0.51 -7.00
C SER A 269 8.04 2.01 -7.15
N GLN A 270 7.03 2.47 -6.41
CA GLN A 270 6.48 3.83 -6.45
C GLN A 270 6.98 4.73 -5.33
N LEU A 271 8.05 4.33 -4.62
CA LEU A 271 8.65 5.13 -3.54
C LEU A 271 8.97 6.59 -3.95
N HIS A 272 9.33 6.79 -5.21
CA HIS A 272 9.59 8.11 -5.79
C HIS A 272 8.38 9.04 -5.86
N LEU A 273 7.16 8.50 -5.90
CA LEU A 273 5.94 9.30 -5.88
C LEU A 273 5.56 9.72 -4.45
N VAL A 274 5.76 8.83 -3.48
CA VAL A 274 5.30 9.04 -2.09
C VAL A 274 6.23 9.93 -1.27
N ILE A 275 7.54 9.93 -1.55
CA ILE A 275 8.53 10.71 -0.79
C ILE A 275 8.21 12.21 -0.79
N GLY A 276 7.82 12.77 -1.93
CA GLY A 276 7.39 14.17 -2.04
C GLY A 276 5.95 14.39 -1.61
N SER A 277 5.01 13.58 -2.12
CA SER A 277 3.57 13.81 -1.93
C SER A 277 3.06 13.54 -0.51
N GLN A 278 3.52 12.46 0.12
CA GLN A 278 3.04 12.02 1.44
C GLN A 278 3.98 12.45 2.56
N PHE A 279 5.29 12.33 2.34
CA PHE A 279 6.30 12.58 3.37
C PHE A 279 6.95 13.97 3.28
N ARG A 280 6.63 14.78 2.26
CA ARG A 280 7.20 16.13 2.06
C ARG A 280 8.72 16.15 2.13
N HIS A 281 9.35 15.11 1.58
CA HIS A 281 10.79 14.87 1.60
C HIS A 281 11.39 14.74 3.01
N ASP A 282 10.60 14.40 4.03
CA ASP A 282 11.12 14.04 5.35
C ASP A 282 11.71 12.61 5.32
N ILE A 283 13.03 12.54 5.22
CA ILE A 283 13.78 11.29 5.05
C ILE A 283 13.53 10.29 6.20
N PRO A 284 13.55 10.68 7.50
CA PRO A 284 13.26 9.75 8.60
C PRO A 284 11.86 9.16 8.57
N SER A 285 10.81 9.93 8.24
CA SER A 285 9.45 9.40 8.14
C SER A 285 9.27 8.49 6.94
N PHE A 286 9.86 8.86 5.80
CA PHE A 286 9.91 8.02 4.61
C PHE A 286 10.63 6.68 4.89
N HIS A 287 11.75 6.70 5.62
CA HIS A 287 12.46 5.48 6.00
C HIS A 287 11.62 4.54 6.85
N ARG A 288 10.91 5.05 7.87
CA ARG A 288 10.01 4.23 8.69
C ARG A 288 8.93 3.53 7.85
N HIS A 289 8.43 4.20 6.81
CA HIS A 289 7.48 3.60 5.90
C HIS A 289 8.12 2.47 5.07
N VAL A 290 9.31 2.69 4.51
CA VAL A 290 10.06 1.65 3.78
C VAL A 290 10.35 0.45 4.70
N GLU A 291 10.80 0.68 5.93
CA GLU A 291 11.05 -0.36 6.93
C GLU A 291 9.79 -1.20 7.20
N ALA A 292 8.63 -0.56 7.31
CA ALA A 292 7.36 -1.25 7.50
C ALA A 292 7.00 -2.14 6.29
N LEU A 293 7.24 -1.69 5.06
CA LEU A 293 7.03 -2.50 3.85
C LEU A 293 7.97 -3.71 3.82
N LEU A 294 9.25 -3.50 4.15
CA LEU A 294 10.24 -4.58 4.21
C LEU A 294 9.93 -5.59 5.31
N GLN A 295 9.46 -5.13 6.48
CA GLN A 295 9.04 -6.02 7.56
C GLN A 295 7.83 -6.87 7.13
N GLN A 296 6.87 -6.28 6.42
CA GLN A 296 5.72 -7.02 5.89
C GLN A 296 6.12 -8.10 4.87
N LEU A 297 7.07 -7.81 3.98
CA LEU A 297 7.61 -8.80 3.04
C LEU A 297 8.43 -9.89 3.75
N THR A 298 9.24 -9.50 4.73
CA THR A 298 10.06 -10.42 5.53
C THR A 298 9.20 -11.39 6.33
N SER A 299 8.09 -10.91 6.92
CA SER A 299 7.13 -11.77 7.63
C SER A 299 6.51 -12.86 6.74
N ARG A 300 6.45 -12.61 5.43
CA ARG A 300 5.95 -13.56 4.41
C ARG A 300 7.07 -14.38 3.76
N ARG A 301 8.32 -14.20 4.19
CA ARG A 301 9.53 -14.87 3.64
C ARG A 301 9.73 -14.62 2.15
N ILE A 302 9.31 -13.47 1.66
CA ILE A 302 9.48 -13.10 0.25
C ILE A 302 10.71 -12.22 0.12
N PRO A 303 11.72 -12.65 -0.66
CA PRO A 303 12.89 -11.83 -0.90
C PRO A 303 12.49 -10.59 -1.69
N PHE A 304 13.08 -9.45 -1.34
CA PHE A 304 12.90 -8.20 -2.07
C PHE A 304 14.15 -7.93 -2.90
N SER A 305 14.00 -7.87 -4.22
CA SER A 305 15.06 -7.45 -5.14
C SER A 305 14.92 -5.97 -5.45
N HIS A 306 16.02 -5.31 -5.82
CA HIS A 306 16.03 -3.94 -6.36
C HIS A 306 15.55 -2.81 -5.42
N VAL A 307 15.36 -3.04 -4.11
CA VAL A 307 14.96 -1.99 -3.16
C VAL A 307 15.91 -0.80 -3.18
N LYS A 308 17.23 -1.05 -3.23
CA LYS A 308 18.24 0.02 -3.39
C LYS A 308 18.01 0.86 -4.64
N SER A 309 17.62 0.26 -5.76
CA SER A 309 17.30 0.96 -7.01
C SER A 309 16.05 1.82 -6.89
N HIS A 310 15.02 1.33 -6.21
CA HIS A 310 13.82 2.11 -5.93
C HIS A 310 14.08 3.28 -4.97
N LEU A 311 14.95 3.08 -3.97
CA LEU A 311 15.39 4.13 -3.07
C LEU A 311 16.19 5.22 -3.79
N ILE A 312 17.14 4.86 -4.67
CA ILE A 312 17.86 5.84 -5.50
C ILE A 312 16.86 6.69 -6.29
N ARG A 313 15.95 6.06 -7.03
CA ARG A 313 14.91 6.76 -7.79
C ARG A 313 14.08 7.70 -6.91
N ALA A 314 13.79 7.30 -5.68
CA ALA A 314 13.07 8.15 -4.75
C ALA A 314 13.90 9.34 -4.29
N TYR A 315 15.16 9.14 -3.95
CA TYR A 315 16.06 10.21 -3.54
C TYR A 315 16.34 11.20 -4.65
N ASP A 316 16.36 10.78 -5.92
CA ASP A 316 16.54 11.68 -7.07
C ASP A 316 15.43 12.73 -7.19
N THR A 317 14.26 12.47 -6.61
CA THR A 317 13.14 13.43 -6.59
C THR A 317 13.27 14.49 -5.49
N VAL A 318 14.25 14.36 -4.58
CA VAL A 318 14.45 15.29 -3.47
C VAL A 318 15.05 16.60 -4.01
N PRO A 319 14.48 17.76 -3.70
CA PRO A 319 14.92 19.05 -4.27
C PRO A 319 16.31 19.52 -3.79
N SER A 320 16.94 18.83 -2.83
CA SER A 320 18.25 19.21 -2.30
C SER A 320 19.39 18.66 -3.16
N GLN A 321 19.98 19.51 -4.01
CA GLN A 321 21.12 19.11 -4.86
C GLN A 321 22.32 18.54 -4.07
N LYS A 322 22.57 19.07 -2.87
CA LYS A 322 23.65 18.57 -2.00
C LYS A 322 23.39 17.14 -1.53
N PHE A 323 22.13 16.78 -1.35
CA PHE A 323 21.71 15.45 -0.96
C PHE A 323 21.77 14.49 -2.14
N THR A 324 21.18 14.86 -3.29
CA THR A 324 21.18 14.02 -4.50
C THR A 324 22.60 13.74 -4.99
N ASN A 325 23.49 14.74 -5.03
CA ASN A 325 24.90 14.53 -5.39
C ASN A 325 25.62 13.52 -4.47
N MET A 326 25.27 13.51 -3.17
CA MET A 326 25.84 12.51 -2.23
C MET A 326 25.33 11.12 -2.57
N ILE A 327 24.02 10.98 -2.84
CA ILE A 327 23.40 9.70 -3.22
C ILE A 327 23.98 9.19 -4.56
N ASP A 328 24.19 10.05 -5.54
CA ASP A 328 24.82 9.71 -6.82
C ASP A 328 26.25 9.24 -6.65
N HIS A 329 27.03 9.95 -5.84
CA HIS A 329 28.39 9.56 -5.52
C HIS A 329 28.42 8.21 -4.78
N LEU A 330 27.56 8.05 -3.78
CA LEU A 330 27.48 6.84 -2.98
C LEU A 330 27.09 5.63 -3.85
N SER A 331 26.06 5.76 -4.68
CA SER A 331 25.56 4.71 -5.57
C SER A 331 26.57 4.28 -6.64
N SER A 332 27.48 5.18 -7.02
CA SER A 332 28.58 4.91 -7.96
C SER A 332 29.79 4.22 -7.33
N THR A 333 29.86 4.12 -6.00
CA THR A 333 31.01 3.51 -5.33
C THR A 333 30.97 1.98 -5.38
N ARG A 334 32.15 1.33 -5.41
CA ARG A 334 32.22 -0.14 -5.27
C ARG A 334 31.61 -0.66 -3.96
N LYS A 335 31.58 0.17 -2.91
CA LYS A 335 31.00 -0.19 -1.61
C LYS A 335 29.48 -0.36 -1.70
N PHE A 336 28.81 0.40 -2.56
CA PHE A 336 27.36 0.34 -2.72
C PHE A 336 26.83 -1.04 -3.12
N ALA A 337 27.60 -1.79 -3.92
CA ALA A 337 27.22 -3.14 -4.31
C ALA A 337 27.09 -4.07 -3.07
N LYS A 338 27.99 -3.91 -2.09
CA LYS A 338 28.04 -4.72 -0.86
C LYS A 338 27.19 -4.17 0.29
N MET A 339 26.83 -2.89 0.22
CA MET A 339 26.03 -2.21 1.23
C MET A 339 24.61 -2.79 1.31
N ASP A 340 24.13 -3.05 2.52
CA ASP A 340 22.74 -3.46 2.74
C ASP A 340 21.77 -2.27 2.60
N VAL A 341 20.49 -2.54 2.38
CA VAL A 341 19.42 -1.54 2.26
C VAL A 341 19.38 -0.63 3.50
N PHE A 342 19.46 -1.21 4.70
CA PHE A 342 19.41 -0.43 5.95
C PHE A 342 20.65 0.44 6.13
N GLU A 343 21.84 -0.05 5.75
CA GLU A 343 23.07 0.73 5.76
C GLU A 343 22.98 1.91 4.78
N PHE A 344 22.41 1.69 3.59
CA PHE A 344 22.19 2.76 2.61
C PHE A 344 21.21 3.83 3.12
N MET A 345 20.10 3.40 3.74
CA MET A 345 19.15 4.32 4.39
C MET A 345 19.82 5.09 5.55
N LEU A 346 20.68 4.45 6.32
CA LEU A 346 21.43 5.11 7.40
C LEU A 346 22.33 6.23 6.89
N GLN A 347 23.08 6.00 5.81
CA GLN A 347 23.94 7.02 5.18
C GLN A 347 23.11 8.20 4.65
N ALA A 348 21.97 7.93 4.01
CA ALA A 348 21.04 8.96 3.56
C ALA A 348 20.51 9.79 4.74
N LYS A 349 20.08 9.13 5.83
CA LYS A 349 19.59 9.80 7.04
C LYS A 349 20.68 10.66 7.70
N ALA A 350 21.92 10.19 7.75
CA ALA A 350 23.04 10.95 8.29
C ALA A 350 23.25 12.26 7.52
N LYS A 351 23.22 12.20 6.18
CA LYS A 351 23.36 13.40 5.34
C LYS A 351 22.17 14.35 5.46
N TYR A 352 20.96 13.81 5.54
CA TYR A 352 19.77 14.60 5.83
C TYR A 352 19.94 15.38 7.14
N ASN A 353 20.31 14.70 8.23
CA ASN A 353 20.52 15.32 9.53
C ASN A 353 21.61 16.42 9.49
N GLU A 354 22.72 16.17 8.79
CA GLU A 354 23.77 17.17 8.57
C GLU A 354 23.22 18.43 7.89
N LEU A 355 22.48 18.28 6.79
CA LEU A 355 21.93 19.40 6.04
C LEU A 355 20.85 20.16 6.82
N VAL A 356 20.05 19.46 7.62
CA VAL A 356 19.07 20.05 8.54
C VAL A 356 19.78 20.84 9.65
N ALA A 357 20.82 20.28 10.26
CA ALA A 357 21.61 20.97 11.29
C ALA A 357 22.31 22.22 10.75
N LEU A 358 22.82 22.17 9.51
CA LEU A 358 23.37 23.33 8.79
C LEU A 358 22.28 24.32 8.33
N GLY A 359 21.01 24.01 8.53
CA GLY A 359 19.86 24.79 8.07
C GLY A 359 19.74 24.89 6.55
N THR A 360 20.50 24.10 5.79
CA THR A 360 20.55 24.11 4.32
C THR A 360 19.61 23.11 3.67
N TRP A 361 18.94 22.27 4.47
CA TRP A 361 17.89 21.40 3.99
C TRP A 361 16.75 22.21 3.35
N ASN A 362 16.46 21.86 2.09
CA ASN A 362 15.34 22.37 1.32
C ASN A 362 15.17 23.91 1.31
N LYS A 363 16.28 24.67 1.30
CA LYS A 363 16.25 26.14 1.21
C LYS A 363 15.58 26.65 -0.06
N GLN A 364 15.62 25.88 -1.16
CA GLN A 364 14.97 26.26 -2.41
C GLN A 364 13.44 26.30 -2.27
N ASP A 365 12.82 25.35 -1.56
CA ASP A 365 11.37 25.38 -1.33
C ASP A 365 10.94 26.51 -0.40
N LYS A 366 11.75 26.88 0.61
CA LYS A 366 11.43 28.07 1.44
C LYS A 366 11.43 29.35 0.62
N VAL A 367 12.38 29.48 -0.31
CA VAL A 367 12.45 30.65 -1.21
C VAL A 367 11.31 30.61 -2.23
N ILE A 368 11.00 29.45 -2.82
CA ILE A 368 9.89 29.32 -3.77
C ILE A 368 8.53 29.52 -3.08
N MET A 369 8.30 28.99 -1.88
CA MET A 369 7.08 29.23 -1.11
C MET A 369 6.97 30.68 -0.65
N ALA A 370 8.07 31.32 -0.23
CA ALA A 370 8.07 32.75 0.09
C ALA A 370 7.71 33.58 -1.15
N LEU A 371 8.30 33.26 -2.30
CA LEU A 371 7.99 33.92 -3.57
C LEU A 371 6.55 33.64 -4.04
N GLN A 372 6.02 32.43 -3.85
CA GLN A 372 4.63 32.09 -4.17
C GLN A 372 3.64 32.78 -3.23
N ALA A 373 3.97 32.90 -1.94
CA ALA A 373 3.20 33.66 -0.96
C ALA A 373 3.22 35.16 -1.27
N ASP A 374 4.35 35.71 -1.72
CA ASP A 374 4.46 37.10 -2.18
C ASP A 374 3.60 37.32 -3.43
N ILE A 375 3.64 36.40 -4.41
CA ILE A 375 2.79 36.46 -5.61
C ILE A 375 1.31 36.36 -5.26
N ALA A 376 0.93 35.47 -4.33
CA ALA A 376 -0.45 35.33 -3.86
C ALA A 376 -0.93 36.57 -3.11
N SER A 377 -0.07 37.16 -2.26
CA SER A 377 -0.35 38.40 -1.53
C SER A 377 -0.50 39.58 -2.48
N LEU A 378 0.38 39.70 -3.49
CA LEU A 378 0.26 40.69 -4.56
C LEU A 378 -1.05 40.53 -5.33
N ARG A 379 -1.44 39.28 -5.68
CA ARG A 379 -2.71 39.02 -6.35
C ARG A 379 -3.92 39.35 -5.47
N GLN A 380 -3.90 39.06 -4.18
CA GLN A 380 -4.97 39.40 -3.23
C GLN A 380 -5.10 40.92 -2.99
N GLN A 381 -3.98 41.65 -2.94
CA GLN A 381 -3.99 43.12 -2.87
C GLN A 381 -4.61 43.76 -4.13
N HIS A 382 -4.56 43.07 -5.27
CA HIS A 382 -5.18 43.53 -6.51
C HIS A 382 -6.65 43.13 -6.67
N THR A 383 -7.17 42.16 -5.89
CA THR A 383 -8.57 41.71 -5.96
C THR A 383 -9.45 42.20 -4.79
N SER A 384 -8.85 42.66 -3.69
CA SER A 384 -9.57 43.24 -2.54
C SER A 384 -9.72 44.76 -2.65
N VAL A 385 -10.56 45.20 -3.60
CA VAL A 385 -11.30 46.47 -3.45
C VAL A 385 -12.66 46.09 -2.86
N PRO A 386 -12.94 46.36 -1.58
CA PRO A 386 -14.29 46.21 -1.06
C PRO A 386 -15.13 47.37 -1.61
N ASN A 387 -16.15 47.02 -2.39
CA ASN A 387 -17.32 47.89 -2.58
C ASN A 387 -17.97 48.10 -1.21
N ALA A 388 -17.83 49.29 -0.64
CA ALA A 388 -18.69 49.76 0.45
C ALA A 388 -19.03 51.23 0.21
N SER A 389 -20.30 51.47 -0.13
CA SER A 389 -20.91 52.76 -0.39
C SER A 389 -21.14 53.56 0.90
N ASN A 390 -21.04 54.89 0.76
CA ASN A 390 -21.83 55.93 1.43
C ASN A 390 -21.92 55.94 2.97
N ASN A 391 -21.23 56.91 3.60
CA ASN A 391 -21.92 58.03 4.28
C ASN A 391 -20.91 59.06 4.82
N ILE A 392 -21.24 60.33 4.61
CA ILE A 392 -20.64 61.55 5.23
C ILE A 392 -21.56 61.88 6.42
N PRO A 393 -21.06 62.21 7.64
CA PRO A 393 -20.76 63.60 7.96
C PRO A 393 -19.59 63.89 8.93
N SER A 394 -18.82 64.91 8.54
CA SER A 394 -18.45 66.12 9.30
C SER A 394 -17.71 66.06 10.66
N VAL A 395 -16.67 66.91 10.71
CA VAL A 395 -16.06 67.63 11.86
C VAL A 395 -14.83 67.03 12.57
N SER A 396 -13.87 67.96 12.74
CA SER A 396 -12.78 68.10 13.72
C SER A 396 -11.47 67.33 13.56
N THR A 397 -10.49 68.09 13.06
CA THR A 397 -9.21 68.44 13.71
C THR A 397 -8.38 67.36 14.41
N THR A 398 -7.10 67.35 14.01
CA THR A 398 -5.88 67.28 14.84
C THR A 398 -5.01 66.03 14.66
N THR A 399 -3.75 66.32 14.33
CA THR A 399 -2.50 65.60 14.68
C THR A 399 -2.16 64.27 14.00
N VAL A 400 -1.18 64.28 13.08
CA VAL A 400 0.26 63.96 13.33
C VAL A 400 0.47 62.44 13.37
N SER A 401 0.84 61.81 12.26
CA SER A 401 2.20 61.35 11.92
C SER A 401 2.04 59.88 11.47
N GLN A 402 2.80 59.27 10.56
CA GLN A 402 4.20 59.41 10.24
C GLN A 402 4.43 59.16 8.75
N GLN A 403 5.44 59.82 8.22
CA GLN A 403 6.14 59.44 7.00
C GLN A 403 6.53 57.96 7.07
N THR A 404 6.47 57.23 5.96
CA THR A 404 7.73 56.91 5.25
C THR A 404 7.50 56.64 3.76
N LYS A 405 8.49 57.08 2.99
CA LYS A 405 8.56 57.22 1.53
C LYS A 405 8.65 55.87 0.79
N GLY A 406 8.04 55.78 -0.39
CA GLY A 406 8.40 54.76 -1.39
C GLY A 406 7.60 54.76 -2.71
N ARG A 407 8.15 55.42 -3.74
CA ARG A 407 7.93 55.25 -5.21
C ARG A 407 6.56 55.60 -5.85
N ASN A 408 6.45 56.89 -6.19
CA ASN A 408 5.80 57.55 -7.33
C ASN A 408 5.15 56.67 -8.44
N GLY A 409 3.88 56.28 -8.25
CA GLY A 409 2.95 56.12 -9.37
C GLY A 409 2.44 57.49 -9.80
N ARG A 410 2.59 57.88 -11.09
CA ARG A 410 1.91 59.08 -11.61
C ARG A 410 0.42 58.86 -11.42
N LYS A 411 -0.25 59.69 -10.62
CA LYS A 411 -1.70 59.64 -10.47
C LYS A 411 -2.31 60.06 -11.81
N TYR A 412 -3.28 59.29 -12.31
CA TYR A 412 -4.07 59.65 -13.49
C TYR A 412 -5.46 60.08 -13.03
N GLY A 413 -6.02 61.09 -13.69
CA GLY A 413 -7.39 61.56 -13.45
C GLY A 413 -8.42 60.59 -13.99
N ALA A 414 -9.69 60.82 -13.69
CA ALA A 414 -10.81 59.98 -14.14
C ALA A 414 -10.92 59.91 -15.69
N ASP A 415 -10.37 60.90 -16.39
CA ASP A 415 -10.27 60.97 -17.85
C ASP A 415 -9.04 60.22 -18.42
N GLY A 416 -8.29 59.51 -17.58
CA GLY A 416 -7.11 58.75 -17.97
C GLY A 416 -5.90 59.61 -18.36
N ARG A 417 -5.92 60.92 -18.06
CA ARG A 417 -4.76 61.83 -18.25
C ARG A 417 -3.92 61.91 -16.96
N PRO A 418 -2.58 61.98 -17.06
CA PRO A 418 -1.72 62.07 -15.87
C PRO A 418 -2.01 63.38 -15.16
N VAL A 419 -2.28 63.37 -13.86
CA VAL A 419 -2.51 64.58 -13.04
C VAL A 419 -1.19 65.31 -12.86
N PHE A 420 -1.07 66.46 -13.52
CA PHE A 420 0.08 67.34 -13.34
C PHE A 420 -0.05 68.13 -12.04
N LYS A 421 1.09 68.43 -11.40
CA LYS A 421 1.12 69.34 -10.25
C LYS A 421 0.69 70.74 -10.69
N ASP A 422 0.27 71.58 -9.75
CA ASP A 422 -0.26 72.92 -10.03
C ASP A 422 0.64 73.78 -10.92
N THR A 423 1.97 73.66 -10.77
CA THR A 423 2.98 74.35 -11.61
C THR A 423 3.08 73.86 -13.06
N GLN A 424 2.39 72.77 -13.40
CA GLN A 424 2.38 72.13 -14.71
C GLN A 424 0.97 71.98 -15.30
N GLN A 425 -0.05 72.61 -14.69
CA GLN A 425 -1.42 72.57 -15.21
C GLN A 425 -1.56 73.23 -16.59
N TRP A 426 -0.65 74.14 -16.95
CA TRP A 426 -0.56 74.71 -18.31
C TRP A 426 -0.46 73.64 -19.40
N ARG A 427 0.02 72.44 -19.06
CA ARG A 427 0.16 71.33 -20.02
C ARG A 427 -1.18 70.81 -20.53
N TYR A 428 -2.31 71.12 -19.90
CA TYR A 428 -3.64 70.79 -20.43
C TYR A 428 -4.22 71.85 -21.36
N GLN A 429 -3.60 73.03 -21.46
CA GLN A 429 -4.10 74.11 -22.29
C GLN A 429 -3.62 73.89 -23.74
N PRO A 430 -4.53 73.69 -24.71
CA PRO A 430 -4.16 73.51 -26.10
C PRO A 430 -3.55 74.79 -26.70
N PRO A 431 -2.71 74.69 -27.74
CA PRO A 431 -2.24 75.85 -28.49
C PRO A 431 -3.41 76.60 -29.15
N ALA A 432 -3.27 77.91 -29.30
CA ALA A 432 -4.24 78.74 -30.03
C ALA A 432 -4.34 78.32 -31.50
N LYS A 433 -5.50 78.57 -32.13
CA LYS A 433 -5.77 78.16 -33.52
C LYS A 433 -4.73 78.77 -34.47
N GLY A 434 -3.96 77.91 -35.15
CA GLY A 434 -2.90 78.29 -36.08
C GLY A 434 -1.50 78.50 -35.46
N ALA A 435 -1.34 78.30 -34.15
CA ALA A 435 -0.03 78.37 -33.50
C ALA A 435 0.77 77.07 -33.63
N VAL A 436 2.10 77.16 -33.56
CA VAL A 436 2.99 76.00 -33.63
C VAL A 436 2.78 75.04 -32.46
N HIS A 437 2.69 73.74 -32.76
CA HIS A 437 2.43 72.68 -31.78
C HIS A 437 3.67 72.21 -31.00
N VAL A 438 4.72 73.04 -30.95
CA VAL A 438 5.96 72.80 -30.19
C VAL A 438 6.28 74.06 -29.39
N GLN A 439 6.55 73.92 -28.09
CA GLN A 439 6.96 75.03 -27.22
C GLN A 439 8.07 74.63 -26.25
N ARG A 440 8.96 75.57 -25.91
CA ARG A 440 10.06 75.36 -24.97
C ARG A 440 9.73 75.98 -23.62
N VAL A 441 9.74 75.17 -22.56
CA VAL A 441 9.48 75.62 -21.18
C VAL A 441 10.52 75.00 -20.25
N ASN A 442 11.25 75.84 -19.50
CA ASN A 442 12.33 75.41 -18.59
C ASN A 442 13.36 74.48 -19.27
N ASP A 443 13.92 74.94 -20.39
CA ASP A 443 14.94 74.25 -21.20
C ASP A 443 14.57 72.88 -21.75
N LYS A 444 13.28 72.57 -21.80
CA LYS A 444 12.75 71.35 -22.41
C LYS A 444 11.71 71.70 -23.46
N ASP A 445 11.78 70.99 -24.57
CA ASP A 445 10.81 71.13 -25.65
C ASP A 445 9.62 70.20 -25.39
N TYR A 446 8.43 70.72 -25.67
CA TYR A 446 7.17 70.02 -25.49
C TYR A 446 6.35 70.12 -26.77
N SER A 447 5.73 69.00 -27.18
CA SER A 447 4.81 68.94 -28.32
C SER A 447 3.38 68.66 -27.88
N TRP A 448 2.41 69.36 -28.48
CA TRP A 448 0.99 69.11 -28.22
C TRP A 448 0.52 67.85 -28.95
N CYS A 449 -0.14 66.95 -28.22
CA CYS A 449 -0.69 65.73 -28.78
C CYS A 449 -2.21 65.67 -28.53
N ALA A 450 -3.00 65.79 -29.59
CA ALA A 450 -4.46 65.81 -29.51
C ALA A 450 -5.05 64.46 -29.07
N LYS A 451 -4.36 63.33 -29.30
CA LYS A 451 -4.78 62.00 -28.78
C LYS A 451 -4.62 61.85 -27.27
N HIS A 452 -3.74 62.66 -26.67
CA HIS A 452 -3.52 62.69 -25.23
C HIS A 452 -4.25 63.87 -24.57
N GLY A 453 -4.49 64.95 -25.30
CA GLY A 453 -5.10 66.17 -24.78
C GLY A 453 -4.22 66.91 -23.77
N TYR A 454 -2.88 66.80 -23.93
CA TYR A 454 -1.89 67.57 -23.16
C TYR A 454 -0.53 67.66 -23.89
N TRP A 455 0.32 68.61 -23.45
CA TRP A 455 1.70 68.82 -23.92
C TRP A 455 2.64 67.72 -23.40
N VAL A 456 3.25 66.94 -24.31
CA VAL A 456 4.19 65.83 -24.02
C VAL A 456 5.63 66.33 -24.15
N ILE A 457 6.58 65.79 -23.36
CA ILE A 457 8.00 66.16 -23.49
C ILE A 457 8.57 65.55 -24.76
N GLY A 458 9.37 66.33 -25.49
CA GLY A 458 10.03 65.94 -26.73
C GLY A 458 9.31 66.52 -27.95
N THR A 459 10.09 66.89 -28.97
CA THR A 459 9.62 67.46 -30.23
C THR A 459 8.87 66.43 -31.09
N ASP A 460 9.20 65.15 -30.94
CA ASP A 460 8.86 64.11 -31.92
C ASP A 460 7.51 63.43 -31.65
N HIS A 461 6.88 63.73 -30.52
CA HIS A 461 5.59 63.16 -30.12
C HIS A 461 4.43 64.06 -30.55
N MET A 462 4.15 64.11 -31.85
CA MET A 462 3.01 64.80 -32.43
C MET A 462 1.77 63.90 -32.47
N THR A 463 0.58 64.47 -32.66
CA THR A 463 -0.69 63.71 -32.81
C THR A 463 -0.57 62.60 -33.87
N VAL A 464 0.07 62.90 -34.99
CA VAL A 464 0.24 61.98 -36.13
C VAL A 464 1.17 60.80 -35.82
N THR A 465 2.24 61.01 -35.05
CA THR A 465 3.20 59.97 -34.66
C THR A 465 2.82 59.23 -33.37
N CYS A 466 1.71 59.61 -32.74
CA CYS A 466 1.28 59.03 -31.47
C CYS A 466 0.70 57.62 -31.65
N ARG A 467 1.31 56.64 -30.96
CA ARG A 467 0.95 55.20 -30.97
C ARG A 467 -0.29 54.84 -30.16
N LYS A 468 -0.84 55.75 -29.33
CA LYS A 468 -2.05 55.49 -28.53
C LYS A 468 -3.31 55.59 -29.40
N LYS A 469 -4.22 54.62 -29.30
CA LYS A 469 -5.58 54.70 -29.85
C LYS A 469 -6.49 55.25 -28.74
N GLY A 470 -7.03 56.45 -28.93
CA GLY A 470 -7.88 57.14 -27.97
C GLY A 470 -8.70 58.23 -28.66
N PRO A 471 -9.69 58.82 -27.98
CA PRO A 471 -10.50 59.91 -28.53
C PRO A 471 -9.59 61.07 -28.99
N ASP A 472 -9.86 61.62 -30.18
CA ASP A 472 -9.12 62.75 -30.71
C ASP A 472 -9.69 64.05 -30.11
N PHE A 473 -8.89 64.74 -29.29
CA PHE A 473 -9.26 66.02 -28.70
C PHE A 473 -8.85 67.19 -29.62
N SER A 474 -8.85 66.97 -30.93
CA SER A 474 -8.54 68.01 -31.91
C SER A 474 -9.72 68.98 -32.03
N PHE A 475 -9.42 70.28 -32.02
CA PHE A 475 -10.34 71.28 -32.54
C PHE A 475 -10.17 71.32 -34.05
N ASP A 476 -11.28 71.15 -34.76
CA ASP A 476 -11.39 71.02 -36.20
C ASP A 476 -10.46 71.98 -36.97
N SER A 477 -9.55 71.39 -37.77
CA SER A 477 -8.84 71.98 -38.91
C SER A 477 -8.15 70.85 -39.69
N THR A 478 -8.82 70.32 -40.71
CA THR A 478 -8.15 69.78 -41.91
C THR A 478 -7.52 70.93 -42.72
N PRO A 479 -6.73 70.70 -43.78
CA PRO A 479 -5.63 69.74 -44.03
C PRO A 479 -4.36 70.45 -44.60
N THR A 480 -3.19 69.80 -44.69
CA THR A 480 -2.29 69.98 -45.86
C THR A 480 -1.29 68.82 -46.02
N ALA A 481 -1.25 68.28 -47.24
CA ALA A 481 -0.30 67.31 -47.74
C ALA A 481 1.04 67.96 -48.14
N SER A 482 2.11 67.15 -48.16
CA SER A 482 3.33 67.17 -49.01
C SER A 482 4.43 66.43 -48.22
N GLY A 483 5.20 65.48 -48.71
CA GLY A 483 5.47 64.98 -50.05
C GLY A 483 6.92 64.46 -50.04
N THR A 484 7.13 63.26 -50.59
CA THR A 484 8.40 62.69 -51.14
C THR A 484 9.62 62.61 -50.21
N SER A 485 10.36 61.50 -50.15
CA SER A 485 11.09 60.87 -51.27
C SER A 485 11.55 59.47 -50.81
N SER A 486 11.45 58.42 -51.66
CA SER A 486 12.59 57.85 -52.40
C SER A 486 13.45 56.92 -51.52
N LEU A 487 13.85 55.70 -51.90
CA LEU A 487 13.73 54.86 -53.09
C LEU A 487 14.20 53.46 -52.65
N SER A 488 13.62 52.42 -53.27
CA SER A 488 14.29 51.20 -53.79
C SER A 488 15.07 50.29 -52.81
N ALA A 489 15.04 48.96 -52.88
CA ALA A 489 14.57 47.97 -53.85
C ALA A 489 14.27 46.70 -53.03
N ALA A 490 13.07 46.10 -53.14
CA ALA A 490 12.68 45.11 -54.14
C ALA A 490 13.43 43.76 -53.96
N VAL A 491 12.81 42.68 -53.42
CA VAL A 491 11.78 41.80 -54.04
C VAL A 491 12.51 40.77 -54.93
N THR A 492 12.29 39.44 -54.93
CA THR A 492 11.06 38.64 -55.15
C THR A 492 11.53 37.16 -55.11
N ILE A 493 10.93 36.24 -54.35
CA ILE A 493 9.80 35.32 -54.66
C ILE A 493 10.23 33.90 -55.11
N ALA A 494 9.42 32.96 -54.61
CA ALA A 494 9.14 31.56 -54.95
C ALA A 494 9.27 31.19 -56.45
N GLU A 495 9.31 29.93 -56.88
CA GLU A 495 8.24 28.92 -56.74
C GLU A 495 8.63 27.60 -57.45
N ALA A 496 7.89 26.53 -57.10
CA ALA A 496 7.53 25.35 -57.91
C ALA A 496 8.44 24.09 -58.03
N LEU A 497 7.90 23.01 -57.42
CA LEU A 497 7.80 21.55 -57.69
C LEU A 497 8.10 21.01 -59.13
N PRO A 498 8.03 19.67 -59.43
CA PRO A 498 8.22 18.43 -58.65
C PRO A 498 9.05 17.31 -59.38
N SER A 499 9.22 16.17 -58.67
CA SER A 499 9.09 14.79 -59.17
C SER A 499 10.29 14.03 -59.81
N VAL A 500 10.54 12.84 -59.22
CA VAL A 500 10.69 11.51 -59.87
C VAL A 500 12.10 10.93 -60.12
N SER A 501 12.25 9.74 -59.50
CA SER A 501 13.03 8.54 -59.85
C SER A 501 14.54 8.44 -59.59
N ALA A 502 14.82 7.38 -58.83
CA ALA A 502 16.06 6.62 -58.63
C ALA A 502 16.54 5.92 -59.94
N PRO A 503 17.48 4.94 -59.96
CA PRO A 503 18.35 4.38 -58.90
C PRO A 503 19.81 4.07 -59.33
N GLN A 504 20.54 3.39 -58.42
CA GLN A 504 21.73 2.53 -58.59
C GLN A 504 23.09 3.21 -58.87
N GLU A 505 24.05 3.00 -57.96
CA GLU A 505 24.85 1.77 -57.80
C GLU A 505 25.10 1.44 -56.33
#